data_AF-A0A1I7ZXD3-F1
#
_entry.id   AF-A0A1I7ZXD3-F1
#
_cell.length_a   1.000
_cell.length_b   1.000
_cell.length_c   1.000
_cell.angle_alpha   90.00
_cell.angle_beta   90.00
_cell.angle_gamma   90.00
#
_symmetry.space_group_name_H-M   'P 1'
#
loop_
_entity.id
_entity.type
_entity.pdbx_description
1 polymer ?
#
loop_
_entity_poly.entity_id
_entity_poly.type
_entity_poly.pdbx_seq_one_letter_code
_entity_poly.pdbx_strand_id
1 'polypeptide(L)'
;MQKEGVYPPSLNGCHRRSTWKPFRDVDLSLYMRSVPIKPPLEMRFFRLLMLLLSLCCEETEQVRYSLLPVGIIVGTQREVGLVGSKTDCMVQAFNENMIAFTIKEDGSKGKICSLVDGIKGFEERAKNVSSYLLDWSTQNDDQCDSEIDVRKFLEGKEGCDLPAQICTKMEKLHTYCKQSANNAKCMVSCAEGEMLKGPDFTSCCPFTVKVDGTQVCCPEKMFPGKDMNGTSLCCPEKGSCCPQVDGPRVCCPEKMFPGKDKNGTELCCPQKGTCCPQGEEVVARSAEGVAVCCPQGMKVIEGTTKCCLNTFYYSDVFRQCVGLVKFDRIPTSTKEVKQLCADRNSSPVKIENEDQNTYLRGEKFRNALIGLAIPDDQEWAEDGFQWLVDGSKPTFTNWDPEQPNNGDGMSDEIESLVASVTTCYLCNCSVHFVV
;
A
#
# COMPACT_ATOMS: atom_id res chain seq x y z
N MET A 1 -23.03 -11.39 -43.03
CA MET A 1 -23.82 -10.44 -42.19
C MET A 1 -22.99 -10.28 -40.92
N GLN A 2 -22.44 -9.14 -40.51
CA GLN A 2 -22.71 -7.72 -40.75
C GLN A 2 -21.46 -7.02 -41.29
N LYS A 3 -21.65 -5.98 -42.10
CA LYS A 3 -20.59 -5.11 -42.62
C LYS A 3 -20.21 -4.10 -41.53
N GLU A 4 -18.91 -4.00 -41.24
CA GLU A 4 -18.33 -2.93 -40.44
C GLU A 4 -18.52 -1.59 -41.17
N GLY A 5 -19.20 -0.66 -40.48
CA GLY A 5 -19.40 0.70 -40.95
C GLY A 5 -18.14 1.52 -40.71
N VAL A 6 -17.38 1.75 -41.77
CA VAL A 6 -16.32 2.76 -41.82
C VAL A 6 -16.98 4.14 -41.71
N TYR A 7 -16.82 4.81 -40.57
CA TYR A 7 -17.16 6.23 -40.44
C TYR A 7 -16.07 7.06 -41.14
N PRO A 8 -16.43 8.04 -41.98
CA PRO A 8 -15.45 8.94 -42.57
C PRO A 8 -14.84 9.85 -41.49
N PRO A 9 -13.57 10.27 -41.64
CA PRO A 9 -12.95 11.24 -40.74
C PRO A 9 -13.70 12.57 -40.83
N SER A 10 -14.19 13.07 -39.70
CA SER A 10 -14.77 14.40 -39.61
C SER A 10 -13.69 15.44 -39.90
N LEU A 11 -13.92 16.24 -40.94
CA LEU A 11 -13.11 17.39 -41.32
C LEU A 11 -12.92 18.34 -40.11
N ASN A 12 -11.68 18.43 -39.60
CA ASN A 12 -11.26 19.47 -38.66
C ASN A 12 -11.12 20.79 -39.43
N GLY A 13 -12.24 21.44 -39.73
CA GLY A 13 -12.21 22.76 -40.32
C GLY A 13 -11.78 23.79 -39.28
N CYS A 14 -10.58 24.37 -39.42
CA CYS A 14 -10.34 25.73 -38.94
C CYS A 14 -11.42 26.62 -39.57
N HIS A 15 -12.30 27.20 -38.75
CA HIS A 15 -13.20 28.23 -39.25
C HIS A 15 -12.35 29.44 -39.65
N ARG A 16 -12.01 29.53 -40.94
CA ARG A 16 -11.55 30.79 -41.53
C ARG A 16 -12.67 31.82 -41.37
N ARG A 17 -12.42 32.79 -40.47
CA ARG A 17 -13.22 34.00 -40.21
C ARG A 17 -14.65 33.74 -39.73
N SER A 18 -14.82 33.72 -38.41
CA SER A 18 -16.01 34.32 -37.79
C SER A 18 -15.73 35.81 -37.57
N THR A 19 -15.98 36.63 -38.59
CA THR A 19 -16.08 38.09 -38.40
C THR A 19 -17.28 38.36 -37.51
N TRP A 20 -17.02 38.92 -36.33
CA TRP A 20 -18.05 39.43 -35.44
C TRP A 20 -18.85 40.53 -36.14
N LYS A 21 -20.18 40.49 -36.00
CA LYS A 21 -21.03 41.67 -36.14
C LYS A 21 -21.36 42.13 -34.71
N PRO A 22 -21.20 43.41 -34.36
CA PRO A 22 -21.61 43.88 -33.05
C PRO A 22 -23.12 43.68 -32.87
N PHE A 23 -23.50 43.22 -31.68
CA PHE A 23 -24.88 43.20 -31.19
C PHE A 23 -25.43 44.64 -31.21
N ARG A 24 -26.26 44.97 -32.20
CA ARG A 24 -27.21 46.07 -32.10
C ARG A 24 -28.52 45.50 -31.61
N ASP A 25 -28.93 45.89 -30.40
CA ASP A 25 -30.29 46.31 -30.10
C ASP A 25 -30.30 46.97 -28.71
N VAL A 26 -29.95 48.26 -28.68
CA VAL A 26 -30.48 49.19 -27.69
C VAL A 26 -31.36 50.15 -28.48
N ASP A 27 -32.67 49.95 -28.34
CA ASP A 27 -33.70 50.79 -28.93
C ASP A 27 -33.67 52.18 -28.28
N LEU A 28 -32.99 53.12 -28.94
CA LEU A 28 -32.92 54.53 -28.58
C LEU A 28 -34.12 55.34 -29.09
N SER A 29 -35.23 54.71 -29.51
CA SER A 29 -36.36 55.40 -30.15
C SER A 29 -37.29 56.20 -29.22
N LEU A 30 -37.00 56.35 -27.92
CA LEU A 30 -37.95 56.91 -26.95
C LEU A 30 -37.67 58.29 -26.36
N TYR A 31 -36.66 59.03 -26.83
CA TYR A 31 -36.48 60.42 -26.42
C TYR A 31 -36.11 61.31 -27.61
N MET A 32 -37.12 61.93 -28.24
CA MET A 32 -37.12 63.29 -28.80
C MET A 32 -38.44 63.52 -29.54
N ARG A 33 -39.50 63.88 -28.80
CA ARG A 33 -40.65 64.57 -29.40
C ARG A 33 -40.38 66.08 -29.38
N SER A 34 -40.72 66.69 -30.52
CA SER A 34 -41.07 68.10 -30.76
C SER A 34 -39.98 69.17 -30.60
N VAL A 35 -39.43 69.66 -31.73
CA VAL A 35 -39.68 71.00 -32.35
C VAL A 35 -39.18 70.97 -33.82
N PRO A 36 -39.91 71.45 -34.83
CA PRO A 36 -39.42 71.52 -36.21
C PRO A 36 -38.59 72.79 -36.41
N ILE A 37 -37.28 72.71 -36.18
CA ILE A 37 -36.33 73.77 -36.59
C ILE A 37 -35.58 73.23 -37.81
N LYS A 38 -35.72 73.89 -38.97
CA LYS A 38 -34.91 73.61 -40.16
C LYS A 38 -33.42 73.76 -39.79
N PRO A 39 -32.62 72.69 -39.83
CA PRO A 39 -31.20 72.82 -39.51
C PRO A 39 -30.50 73.60 -40.64
N PRO A 40 -29.57 74.51 -40.30
CA PRO A 40 -28.72 75.17 -41.29
C PRO A 40 -27.87 74.13 -42.04
N LEU A 41 -27.56 74.42 -43.30
CA LEU A 41 -26.89 73.52 -44.26
C LEU A 41 -25.56 72.94 -43.72
N GLU A 42 -24.93 73.62 -42.77
CA GLU A 42 -23.71 73.23 -42.04
C GLU A 42 -23.84 71.93 -41.21
N MET A 43 -25.05 71.58 -40.73
CA MET A 43 -25.22 70.44 -39.82
C MET A 43 -25.23 69.07 -40.54
N ARG A 44 -25.36 69.06 -41.87
CA ARG A 44 -25.27 67.83 -42.68
C ARG A 44 -23.84 67.33 -42.81
N PHE A 45 -22.86 68.24 -42.80
CA PHE A 45 -21.45 67.89 -42.90
C PHE A 45 -20.96 67.23 -41.59
N PHE A 46 -21.43 67.71 -40.44
CA PHE A 46 -21.08 67.14 -39.13
C PHE A 46 -21.64 65.72 -38.91
N ARG A 47 -22.87 65.43 -39.39
CA ARG A 47 -23.42 64.06 -39.33
C ARG A 47 -22.68 63.10 -40.25
N LEU A 48 -22.23 63.56 -41.43
CA LEU A 48 -21.44 62.73 -42.33
C LEU A 48 -20.03 62.48 -41.76
N LEU A 49 -19.41 63.50 -41.16
CA LEU A 49 -18.11 63.41 -40.50
C LEU A 49 -18.17 62.51 -39.26
N MET A 50 -19.24 62.58 -38.45
CA MET A 50 -19.44 61.66 -37.31
C MET A 50 -19.73 60.23 -37.77
N LEU A 51 -20.43 60.01 -38.89
CA LEU A 51 -20.61 58.68 -39.46
C LEU A 51 -19.29 58.13 -40.03
N LEU A 52 -18.47 58.97 -40.67
CA LEU A 52 -17.12 58.64 -41.17
C LEU A 52 -16.10 58.42 -40.04
N LEU A 53 -16.24 59.12 -38.90
CA LEU A 53 -15.44 58.89 -37.69
C LEU A 53 -15.97 57.69 -36.88
N SER A 54 -17.26 57.32 -36.97
CA SER A 54 -17.77 56.08 -36.36
C SER A 54 -17.43 54.82 -37.17
N LEU A 55 -16.87 54.99 -38.37
CA LEU A 55 -16.16 53.97 -39.14
C LEU A 55 -14.69 53.82 -38.68
N CYS A 56 -14.31 54.42 -37.54
CA CYS A 56 -13.12 54.03 -36.81
C CYS A 56 -13.16 52.51 -36.62
N CYS A 57 -12.15 51.85 -37.19
CA CYS A 57 -11.93 50.41 -37.10
C CYS A 57 -12.27 49.91 -35.70
N GLU A 58 -13.45 49.30 -35.53
CA GLU A 58 -13.65 48.35 -34.45
C GLU A 58 -12.70 47.22 -34.80
N GLU A 59 -11.49 47.28 -34.26
CA GLU A 59 -10.56 46.16 -34.24
C GLU A 59 -11.32 45.04 -33.54
N THR A 60 -11.91 44.15 -34.32
CA THR A 60 -12.57 42.97 -33.79
C THR A 60 -11.47 42.14 -33.14
N GLU A 61 -11.43 42.10 -31.82
CA GLU A 61 -10.52 41.23 -31.08
C GLU A 61 -10.73 39.79 -31.57
N GLN A 62 -9.70 39.26 -32.22
CA GLN A 62 -9.73 37.92 -32.76
C GLN A 62 -9.10 36.98 -31.75
N VAL A 63 -9.93 36.22 -31.05
CA VAL A 63 -9.46 35.17 -30.14
C VAL A 63 -9.25 33.88 -30.92
N ARG A 64 -8.06 33.31 -30.79
CA ARG A 64 -7.66 32.06 -31.46
C ARG A 64 -7.40 30.98 -30.42
N TYR A 65 -7.58 29.73 -30.84
CA TYR A 65 -7.39 28.57 -29.98
C TYR A 65 -7.07 27.32 -30.79
N SER A 66 -6.37 26.41 -30.14
CA SER A 66 -5.82 25.21 -30.75
C SER A 66 -6.19 23.96 -29.97
N LEU A 67 -6.52 22.88 -30.69
CA LEU A 67 -6.80 21.57 -30.08
C LEU A 67 -5.49 20.89 -29.66
N LEU A 68 -5.34 20.57 -28.38
CA LEU A 68 -4.15 19.89 -27.87
C LEU A 68 -4.24 18.39 -28.09
N PRO A 69 -3.22 17.71 -28.64
CA PRO A 69 -3.21 16.25 -28.85
C PRO A 69 -3.25 15.43 -27.54
N VAL A 70 -3.14 16.10 -26.40
CA VAL A 70 -3.06 15.55 -25.04
C VAL A 70 -4.23 16.04 -24.18
N GLY A 71 -4.47 15.36 -23.06
CA GLY A 71 -5.32 15.84 -21.98
C GLY A 71 -4.59 16.87 -21.11
N ILE A 72 -5.34 17.75 -20.43
CA ILE A 72 -4.79 18.70 -19.47
C ILE A 72 -5.00 18.15 -18.05
N ILE A 73 -3.92 18.09 -17.28
CA ILE A 73 -3.98 17.88 -15.84
C ILE A 73 -4.27 19.23 -15.19
N VAL A 74 -5.51 19.43 -14.76
CA VAL A 74 -5.97 20.74 -14.31
C VAL A 74 -5.54 21.02 -12.87
N GLY A 75 -4.94 22.19 -12.63
CA GLY A 75 -4.68 22.69 -11.29
C GLY A 75 -5.92 23.35 -10.68
N THR A 76 -6.48 24.31 -11.41
CA THR A 76 -7.71 25.03 -11.04
C THR A 76 -8.65 25.03 -12.23
N GLN A 77 -9.83 24.42 -12.04
CA GLN A 77 -10.89 24.31 -13.05
C GLN A 77 -12.18 24.93 -12.53
N ARG A 78 -12.95 25.52 -13.43
CA ARG A 78 -14.34 25.88 -13.15
C ARG A 78 -15.25 25.37 -14.26
N GLU A 79 -16.21 24.53 -13.90
CA GLU A 79 -17.24 24.08 -14.83
C GLU A 79 -18.24 25.21 -15.07
N VAL A 80 -18.47 25.60 -16.33
CA VAL A 80 -19.45 26.65 -16.67
C VAL A 80 -20.82 26.05 -16.99
N GLY A 81 -20.85 24.77 -17.39
CA GLY A 81 -22.05 24.05 -17.75
C GLY A 81 -22.17 23.85 -19.27
N LEU A 82 -23.42 23.79 -19.75
CA LEU A 82 -23.73 23.48 -21.14
C LEU A 82 -23.45 24.66 -22.08
N VAL A 83 -22.78 24.38 -23.20
CA VAL A 83 -22.50 25.34 -24.27
C VAL A 83 -23.03 24.83 -25.61
N GLY A 84 -23.44 25.75 -26.48
CA GLY A 84 -23.93 25.42 -27.83
C GLY A 84 -22.78 25.06 -28.78
N SER A 85 -21.63 25.72 -28.62
CA SER A 85 -20.48 25.56 -29.51
C SER A 85 -19.14 25.58 -28.76
N LYS A 86 -18.07 25.18 -29.46
CA LYS A 86 -16.69 25.30 -28.95
C LYS A 86 -16.31 26.77 -28.79
N THR A 87 -16.77 27.60 -29.71
CA THR A 87 -16.55 29.06 -29.73
C THR A 87 -17.15 29.72 -28.49
N ASP A 88 -18.33 29.29 -28.04
CA ASP A 88 -18.97 29.86 -26.85
C ASP A 88 -18.11 29.63 -25.60
N CYS A 89 -17.56 28.42 -25.45
CA CYS A 89 -16.66 28.06 -24.36
C CYS A 89 -15.35 28.83 -24.42
N MET A 90 -14.78 28.99 -25.62
CA MET A 90 -13.57 29.80 -25.84
C MET A 90 -13.78 31.27 -25.43
N VAL A 91 -14.90 31.89 -25.84
CA VAL A 91 -15.19 33.29 -25.52
C VAL A 91 -15.31 33.48 -24.01
N GLN A 92 -15.96 32.53 -23.32
CA GLN A 92 -16.01 32.54 -21.86
C GLN A 92 -14.62 32.40 -21.23
N ALA A 93 -13.78 31.50 -21.74
CA ALA A 93 -12.40 31.34 -21.27
C ALA A 93 -11.60 32.64 -21.42
N PHE A 94 -11.67 33.28 -22.59
CA PHE A 94 -10.97 34.52 -22.88
C PHE A 94 -11.43 35.67 -21.98
N ASN A 95 -12.74 35.89 -21.86
CA ASN A 95 -13.31 36.95 -21.02
C ASN A 95 -12.94 36.80 -19.54
N GLU A 96 -12.67 35.56 -19.09
CA GLU A 96 -12.23 35.27 -17.73
C GLU A 96 -10.71 35.17 -17.57
N ASN A 97 -9.93 35.57 -18.57
CA ASN A 97 -8.47 35.51 -18.56
C ASN A 97 -7.91 34.10 -18.33
N MET A 98 -8.61 33.07 -18.81
CA MET A 98 -8.22 31.67 -18.70
C MET A 98 -7.26 31.32 -19.85
N ILE A 99 -6.36 30.35 -19.64
CA ILE A 99 -5.38 29.97 -20.67
C ILE A 99 -5.88 28.84 -21.57
N ALA A 100 -6.79 28.02 -21.06
CA ALA A 100 -7.30 26.85 -21.74
C ALA A 100 -8.77 26.61 -21.38
N PHE A 101 -9.40 25.72 -22.13
CA PHE A 101 -10.72 25.20 -21.82
C PHE A 101 -10.85 23.76 -22.28
N THR A 102 -11.71 22.99 -21.62
CA THR A 102 -12.02 21.62 -22.01
C THR A 102 -13.48 21.49 -22.36
N ILE A 103 -13.77 20.66 -23.35
CA ILE A 103 -15.13 20.29 -23.74
C ILE A 103 -15.29 18.80 -23.56
N LYS A 104 -16.24 18.43 -22.71
CA LYS A 104 -16.68 17.05 -22.54
C LYS A 104 -17.97 16.84 -23.32
N GLU A 105 -17.97 15.85 -24.21
CA GLU A 105 -19.17 15.43 -24.92
C GLU A 105 -19.98 14.48 -24.03
N ASP A 106 -21.15 14.92 -23.59
CA ASP A 106 -22.15 14.08 -22.95
C ASP A 106 -23.23 13.79 -23.99
N GLY A 107 -23.22 12.57 -24.54
CA GLY A 107 -24.04 12.15 -25.68
C GLY A 107 -25.55 12.36 -25.53
N SER A 108 -26.03 12.69 -24.33
CA SER A 108 -27.43 13.03 -24.07
C SER A 108 -27.68 14.51 -23.70
N LYS A 109 -26.67 15.21 -23.18
CA LYS A 109 -26.82 16.55 -22.59
C LYS A 109 -26.15 17.67 -23.38
N GLY A 110 -25.37 17.33 -24.41
CA GLY A 110 -24.63 18.29 -25.23
C GLY A 110 -23.17 18.43 -24.78
N LYS A 111 -22.63 19.63 -24.91
CA LYS A 111 -21.21 19.91 -24.63
C LYS A 111 -21.08 20.62 -23.29
N ILE A 112 -20.34 20.02 -22.35
CA ILE A 112 -20.02 20.64 -21.07
C ILE A 112 -18.69 21.38 -21.21
N CYS A 113 -18.72 22.69 -20.96
CA CYS A 113 -17.56 23.56 -20.97
C CYS A 113 -16.94 23.65 -19.57
N SER A 114 -15.62 23.58 -19.50
CA SER A 114 -14.87 23.94 -18.31
C SER A 114 -13.71 24.85 -18.65
N LEU A 115 -13.53 25.89 -17.84
CA LEU A 115 -12.44 26.85 -17.99
C LEU A 115 -11.25 26.42 -17.14
N VAL A 116 -10.06 26.57 -17.70
CA VAL A 116 -8.80 26.14 -17.09
C VAL A 116 -7.93 27.36 -16.85
N ASP A 117 -7.75 27.68 -15.57
CA ASP A 117 -6.93 28.80 -15.13
C ASP A 117 -5.44 28.42 -15.04
N GLY A 118 -5.18 27.23 -14.50
CA GLY A 118 -3.84 26.70 -14.28
C GLY A 118 -3.70 25.27 -14.78
N ILE A 119 -2.63 25.02 -15.53
CA ILE A 119 -2.24 23.70 -16.02
C ILE A 119 -1.08 23.20 -15.18
N LYS A 120 -1.24 22.04 -14.55
CA LYS A 120 -0.16 21.38 -13.79
C LYS A 120 0.69 20.46 -14.66
N GLY A 121 0.12 19.95 -15.74
CA GLY A 121 0.79 19.06 -16.67
C GLY A 121 -0.14 18.57 -17.76
N PHE A 122 0.32 17.57 -18.50
CA PHE A 122 -0.41 16.97 -19.60
C PHE A 122 -0.44 15.45 -19.42
N GLU A 123 -1.53 14.83 -19.85
CA GLU A 123 -1.77 13.40 -19.78
C GLU A 123 -2.28 12.85 -21.12
N GLU A 124 -2.49 11.53 -21.20
CA GLU A 124 -3.12 10.93 -22.35
C GLU A 124 -4.58 11.43 -22.48
N ARG A 125 -4.99 11.78 -23.69
CA ARG A 125 -6.31 12.37 -23.93
C ARG A 125 -7.42 11.35 -23.69
N ALA A 126 -8.36 11.67 -22.80
CA ALA A 126 -9.59 10.89 -22.64
C ALA A 126 -10.46 10.95 -23.91
N LYS A 127 -11.10 9.82 -24.27
CA LYS A 127 -11.85 9.67 -25.54
C LYS A 127 -12.97 10.70 -25.75
N ASN A 128 -13.56 11.21 -24.66
CA ASN A 128 -14.72 12.12 -24.69
C ASN A 128 -14.40 13.53 -24.17
N VAL A 129 -13.13 13.86 -23.93
CA VAL A 129 -12.71 15.19 -23.47
C VAL A 129 -11.71 15.77 -24.46
N SER A 130 -12.07 16.89 -25.06
CA SER A 130 -11.17 17.67 -25.91
C SER A 130 -10.63 18.85 -25.12
N SER A 131 -9.31 19.02 -25.12
CA SER A 131 -8.63 20.13 -24.46
C SER A 131 -8.14 21.14 -25.49
N TYR A 132 -8.37 22.41 -25.22
CA TYR A 132 -8.00 23.52 -26.10
C TYR A 132 -7.16 24.55 -25.35
N LEU A 133 -6.15 25.10 -26.02
CA LEU A 133 -5.27 26.14 -25.49
C LEU A 133 -5.48 27.41 -26.32
N LEU A 134 -5.54 28.58 -25.69
CA LEU A 134 -5.61 29.85 -26.44
C LEU A 134 -4.29 30.10 -27.17
N ASP A 135 -4.35 30.63 -28.39
CA ASP A 135 -3.14 30.81 -29.20
C ASP A 135 -2.38 32.07 -28.78
N TRP A 136 -1.08 31.89 -28.55
CA TRP A 136 -0.16 32.93 -28.09
C TRP A 136 0.01 34.09 -29.08
N SER A 137 -0.02 33.80 -30.39
CA SER A 137 0.13 34.76 -31.48
C SER A 137 -0.37 34.18 -32.81
N THR A 138 -0.21 34.92 -33.92
CA THR A 138 -0.54 34.55 -35.31
C THR A 138 0.28 33.37 -35.86
N GLN A 139 1.35 32.98 -35.18
CA GLN A 139 2.32 31.98 -35.63
C GLN A 139 1.75 30.58 -35.94
N ASN A 140 0.52 30.30 -35.49
CA ASN A 140 -0.13 29.01 -35.66
C ASN A 140 -1.26 29.03 -36.70
N ASP A 141 -1.54 30.18 -37.33
CA ASP A 141 -2.63 30.33 -38.30
C ASP A 141 -2.49 29.36 -39.50
N ASP A 142 -1.26 28.95 -39.82
CA ASP A 142 -0.95 28.01 -40.91
C ASP A 142 -0.95 26.53 -40.48
N GLN A 143 -1.05 26.22 -39.17
CA GLN A 143 -0.87 24.86 -38.62
C GLN A 143 -2.18 24.11 -38.33
N CYS A 144 -3.32 24.61 -38.82
CA CYS A 144 -4.68 24.16 -38.53
C CYS A 144 -4.97 22.65 -38.73
N ASP A 145 -4.19 21.94 -39.55
CA ASP A 145 -4.43 20.52 -39.88
C ASP A 145 -3.37 19.56 -39.31
N SER A 146 -2.35 20.06 -38.62
CA SER A 146 -1.23 19.24 -38.12
C SER A 146 -1.34 18.95 -36.62
N GLU A 147 -0.79 17.79 -36.20
CA GLU A 147 -0.60 17.50 -34.77
C GLU A 147 0.29 18.58 -34.15
N ILE A 148 -0.26 19.34 -33.20
CA ILE A 148 0.41 20.50 -32.62
C ILE A 148 1.49 20.01 -31.65
N ASP A 149 2.72 20.43 -31.92
CA ASP A 149 3.83 20.36 -30.97
C ASP A 149 3.60 21.44 -29.90
N VAL A 150 3.12 21.02 -28.72
CA VAL A 150 2.73 21.89 -27.60
C VAL A 150 3.88 22.80 -27.19
N ARG A 151 5.13 22.31 -27.31
CA ARG A 151 6.29 23.11 -26.97
C ARG A 151 6.52 24.21 -28.00
N LYS A 152 6.53 23.88 -29.31
CA LYS A 152 6.67 24.89 -30.36
C LYS A 152 5.54 25.92 -30.31
N PHE A 153 4.34 25.46 -29.98
CA PHE A 153 3.19 26.32 -29.77
C PHE A 153 3.43 27.38 -28.69
N LEU A 154 4.07 26.98 -27.58
CA LEU A 154 4.39 27.84 -26.44
C LEU A 154 5.67 28.68 -26.61
N GLU A 155 6.55 28.32 -27.56
CA GLU A 155 7.85 28.99 -27.75
C GLU A 155 7.74 30.42 -28.28
N GLY A 156 6.59 30.82 -28.85
CA GLY A 156 6.26 32.20 -29.23
C GLY A 156 7.38 32.94 -29.99
N LYS A 157 7.41 32.89 -31.32
CA LYS A 157 8.33 33.71 -32.14
C LYS A 157 8.00 35.20 -32.06
N GLU A 158 6.74 35.50 -31.76
CA GLU A 158 6.18 36.84 -31.67
C GLU A 158 5.79 37.17 -30.22
N GLY A 159 5.60 38.46 -29.94
CA GLY A 159 5.06 38.89 -28.65
C GLY A 159 3.66 38.31 -28.43
N CYS A 160 3.32 38.05 -27.16
CA CYS A 160 1.97 37.60 -26.80
C CYS A 160 0.96 38.73 -27.09
N ASP A 161 -0.02 38.47 -27.95
CA ASP A 161 -1.06 39.44 -28.31
C ASP A 161 -2.37 39.27 -27.53
N LEU A 162 -2.34 38.41 -26.50
CA LEU A 162 -3.43 38.22 -25.54
C LEU A 162 -3.34 39.23 -24.38
N PRO A 163 -4.40 39.36 -23.55
CA PRO A 163 -4.32 40.11 -22.31
C PRO A 163 -3.13 39.68 -21.44
N ALA A 164 -2.45 40.65 -20.81
CA ALA A 164 -1.20 40.42 -20.07
C ALA A 164 -1.29 39.30 -19.01
N GLN A 165 -2.47 39.13 -18.40
CA GLN A 165 -2.73 38.05 -17.43
C GLN A 165 -2.66 36.65 -18.07
N ILE A 166 -3.24 36.50 -19.27
CA ILE A 166 -3.16 35.25 -20.04
C ILE A 166 -1.71 35.00 -20.47
N CYS A 167 -1.01 36.03 -20.97
CA CYS A 167 0.40 35.93 -21.37
C CYS A 167 1.30 35.45 -20.22
N THR A 168 1.12 36.01 -19.03
CA THR A 168 1.90 35.61 -17.83
C THR A 168 1.66 34.14 -17.47
N LYS A 169 0.41 33.65 -17.59
CA LYS A 169 0.08 32.25 -17.32
C LYS A 169 0.64 31.32 -18.41
N MET A 170 0.60 31.72 -19.67
CA MET A 170 1.20 30.97 -20.77
C MET A 170 2.73 30.88 -20.63
N GLU A 171 3.40 31.95 -20.20
CA GLU A 171 4.85 31.94 -19.96
C GLU A 171 5.26 30.99 -18.84
N LYS A 172 4.45 30.91 -17.77
CA LYS A 172 4.64 29.90 -16.72
C LYS A 172 4.52 28.48 -17.27
N LEU A 173 3.53 28.22 -18.14
CA LEU A 173 3.35 26.93 -18.78
C LEU A 173 4.52 26.57 -19.72
N HIS A 174 5.00 27.53 -20.51
CA HIS A 174 6.17 27.35 -21.35
C HIS A 174 7.42 27.00 -20.53
N THR A 175 7.62 27.71 -19.41
CA THR A 175 8.74 27.46 -18.49
C THR A 175 8.67 26.05 -17.91
N TYR A 176 7.48 25.61 -17.49
CA TYR A 176 7.24 24.24 -17.05
C TYR A 176 7.60 23.20 -18.13
N CYS A 177 7.12 23.38 -19.37
CA CYS A 177 7.42 22.46 -20.46
C CYS A 177 8.92 22.34 -20.75
N LYS A 178 9.65 23.45 -20.70
CA LYS A 178 11.11 23.45 -20.87
C LYS A 178 11.85 22.72 -19.75
N GLN A 179 11.41 22.88 -18.50
CA GLN A 179 12.12 22.38 -17.33
C GLN A 179 11.76 20.92 -16.99
N SER A 180 10.48 20.56 -17.07
CA SER A 180 9.96 19.30 -16.53
C SER A 180 9.60 18.27 -17.61
N ALA A 181 9.32 18.69 -18.84
CA ALA A 181 8.73 17.83 -19.86
C ALA A 181 9.24 18.13 -21.27
N ASN A 182 10.53 17.91 -21.49
CA ASN A 182 11.26 18.30 -22.70
C ASN A 182 10.96 17.40 -23.93
N ASN A 183 9.68 17.24 -24.29
CA ASN A 183 9.23 16.56 -25.51
C ASN A 183 8.10 17.36 -26.19
N ALA A 184 7.75 16.97 -27.42
CA ALA A 184 6.75 17.67 -28.24
C ALA A 184 5.35 17.74 -27.61
N LYS A 185 5.04 16.83 -26.67
CA LYS A 185 3.75 16.76 -25.98
C LYS A 185 3.74 17.49 -24.63
N CYS A 186 4.89 17.99 -24.18
CA CYS A 186 5.05 18.53 -22.82
C CYS A 186 4.58 17.56 -21.72
N MET A 187 4.74 16.25 -21.92
CA MET A 187 4.40 15.25 -20.91
C MET A 187 5.63 14.85 -20.11
N VAL A 188 5.52 14.77 -18.78
CA VAL A 188 6.60 14.18 -17.96
C VAL A 188 6.59 12.66 -18.22
N SER A 189 7.70 12.14 -18.75
CA SER A 189 7.86 10.69 -18.96
C SER A 189 8.58 10.08 -17.76
N CYS A 190 7.94 9.12 -17.10
CA CYS A 190 8.56 8.32 -16.05
C CYS A 190 9.29 7.11 -16.62
N ALA A 191 10.26 6.57 -15.87
CA ALA A 191 10.94 5.34 -16.27
C ALA A 191 10.00 4.12 -16.16
N GLU A 192 10.39 3.00 -16.75
CA GLU A 192 9.65 1.74 -16.59
C GLU A 192 9.55 1.37 -15.10
N GLY A 193 8.33 1.09 -14.62
CA GLY A 193 8.06 0.82 -13.20
C GLY A 193 7.80 2.06 -12.33
N GLU A 194 7.76 3.25 -12.92
CA GLU A 194 7.40 4.50 -12.25
C GLU A 194 6.10 5.10 -12.83
N MET A 195 5.41 5.91 -12.03
CA MET A 195 4.24 6.69 -12.44
C MET A 195 4.35 8.13 -11.96
N LEU A 196 3.53 9.03 -12.50
CA LEU A 196 3.50 10.43 -12.06
C LEU A 196 2.92 10.55 -10.65
N LYS A 197 3.65 11.26 -9.78
CA LYS A 197 3.24 11.54 -8.40
C LYS A 197 2.20 12.66 -8.37
N GLY A 198 0.96 12.29 -8.07
CA GLY A 198 -0.10 13.25 -7.74
C GLY A 198 0.18 13.97 -6.40
N PRO A 199 -0.40 15.16 -6.18
CA PRO A 199 -1.35 15.87 -7.03
C PRO A 199 -0.69 16.84 -8.04
N ASP A 200 0.64 16.96 -8.04
CA ASP A 200 1.33 17.99 -8.83
C ASP A 200 1.91 17.47 -10.14
N PHE A 201 2.03 16.15 -10.31
CA PHE A 201 2.44 15.48 -11.56
C PHE A 201 3.77 15.96 -12.15
N THR A 202 4.60 16.58 -11.31
CA THR A 202 5.91 17.14 -11.68
C THR A 202 7.07 16.17 -11.42
N SER A 203 6.82 15.05 -10.74
CA SER A 203 7.83 14.06 -10.39
C SER A 203 7.28 12.65 -10.58
N CYS A 204 8.19 11.70 -10.77
CA CYS A 204 7.87 10.28 -10.86
C CYS A 204 8.06 9.60 -9.51
N CYS A 205 7.28 8.56 -9.25
CA CYS A 205 7.36 7.71 -8.08
C CYS A 205 7.36 6.25 -8.54
N PRO A 206 8.07 5.34 -7.86
CA PRO A 206 7.81 3.92 -7.99
C PRO A 206 6.36 3.62 -7.58
N PHE A 207 5.67 2.71 -8.27
CA PHE A 207 4.27 2.40 -7.95
C PHE A 207 4.02 0.91 -7.73
N THR A 208 2.95 0.63 -7.01
CA THR A 208 2.42 -0.72 -6.81
C THR A 208 1.02 -0.85 -7.38
N VAL A 209 0.63 -2.06 -7.79
CA VAL A 209 -0.71 -2.37 -8.32
C VAL A 209 -1.51 -3.06 -7.23
N LYS A 210 -2.57 -2.41 -6.75
CA LYS A 210 -3.52 -2.97 -5.79
C LYS A 210 -4.30 -4.13 -6.40
N VAL A 211 -4.97 -4.91 -5.55
CA VAL A 211 -5.81 -6.06 -5.96
C VAL A 211 -6.92 -5.64 -6.93
N ASP A 212 -7.38 -4.40 -6.87
CA ASP A 212 -8.40 -3.81 -7.77
C ASP A 212 -7.83 -3.29 -9.11
N GLY A 213 -6.52 -3.44 -9.36
CA GLY A 213 -5.84 -2.94 -10.56
C GLY A 213 -5.38 -1.49 -10.46
N THR A 214 -5.71 -0.77 -9.38
CA THR A 214 -5.32 0.64 -9.21
C THR A 214 -3.83 0.76 -8.93
N GLN A 215 -3.16 1.67 -9.64
CA GLN A 215 -1.76 2.02 -9.42
C GLN A 215 -1.65 3.10 -8.34
N VAL A 216 -0.73 2.92 -7.38
CA VAL A 216 -0.49 3.89 -6.31
C VAL A 216 1.01 4.09 -6.11
N CYS A 217 1.44 5.36 -6.01
CA CYS A 217 2.80 5.69 -5.63
C CYS A 217 3.20 5.06 -4.31
N CYS A 218 4.42 4.54 -4.27
CA CYS A 218 5.07 4.24 -3.01
C CYS A 218 5.48 5.53 -2.29
N PRO A 219 5.37 5.57 -0.94
CA PRO A 219 5.89 6.67 -0.15
C PRO A 219 7.38 6.90 -0.39
N GLU A 220 7.88 8.07 0.00
CA GLU A 220 9.31 8.39 -0.16
C GLU A 220 10.20 7.36 0.55
N LYS A 221 11.28 6.93 -0.13
CA LYS A 221 12.20 5.88 0.33
C LYS A 221 11.56 4.49 0.47
N MET A 222 10.47 4.24 -0.26
CA MET A 222 9.89 2.91 -0.41
C MET A 222 9.91 2.47 -1.88
N PHE A 223 9.97 1.16 -2.09
CA PHE A 223 10.03 0.53 -3.41
C PHE A 223 8.90 -0.47 -3.59
N PRO A 224 8.43 -0.71 -4.82
CA PRO A 224 7.46 -1.75 -5.08
C PRO A 224 8.07 -3.12 -4.81
N GLY A 225 7.31 -3.94 -4.12
CA GLY A 225 7.58 -5.36 -3.89
C GLY A 225 6.28 -6.11 -3.73
N LYS A 226 6.37 -7.37 -3.33
CA LYS A 226 5.25 -8.22 -2.97
C LYS A 226 5.39 -8.76 -1.56
N ASP A 227 4.29 -9.05 -0.91
CA ASP A 227 4.30 -9.86 0.30
C ASP A 227 4.53 -11.33 -0.07
N MET A 228 4.54 -12.19 0.94
CA MET A 228 4.70 -13.63 0.76
C MET A 228 3.50 -14.31 0.08
N ASN A 229 2.35 -13.63 0.01
CA ASN A 229 1.16 -14.10 -0.68
C ASN A 229 1.12 -13.61 -2.15
N GLY A 230 2.11 -12.84 -2.59
CA GLY A 230 2.16 -12.25 -3.93
C GLY A 230 1.32 -10.98 -4.09
N THR A 231 0.82 -10.39 -3.01
CA THR A 231 0.13 -9.09 -3.02
C THR A 231 1.16 -7.99 -3.18
N SER A 232 0.95 -7.07 -4.13
CA SER A 232 1.87 -5.95 -4.33
C SER A 232 1.77 -4.94 -3.18
N LEU A 233 2.91 -4.50 -2.62
CA LEU A 233 2.99 -3.44 -1.61
C LEU A 233 4.28 -2.62 -1.77
N CYS A 234 4.43 -1.58 -0.94
CA CYS A 234 5.64 -0.76 -0.91
C CYS A 234 6.53 -1.20 0.27
N CYS A 235 7.74 -1.66 -0.02
CA CYS A 235 8.73 -2.05 0.99
C CYS A 235 9.69 -0.89 1.30
N PRO A 236 10.19 -0.75 2.55
CA PRO A 236 11.21 0.24 2.87
C PRO A 236 12.59 -0.07 2.24
N GLU A 237 13.35 0.98 1.92
CA GLU A 237 14.62 0.98 1.17
C GLU A 237 15.76 0.12 1.75
N LYS A 238 15.77 -0.18 3.06
CA LYS A 238 16.93 -0.81 3.71
C LYS A 238 16.66 -2.22 4.22
N GLY A 239 17.20 -3.19 3.50
CA GLY A 239 17.45 -4.55 4.00
C GLY A 239 16.23 -5.47 4.03
N SER A 240 15.06 -4.99 3.63
CA SER A 240 13.77 -5.67 3.77
C SER A 240 13.22 -6.23 2.45
N CYS A 241 14.02 -6.43 1.41
CA CYS A 241 13.55 -7.05 0.16
C CYS A 241 14.45 -8.22 -0.24
N CYS A 242 13.87 -9.42 -0.40
CA CYS A 242 14.56 -10.55 -1.02
C CYS A 242 14.72 -10.27 -2.52
N PRO A 243 15.96 -10.19 -3.06
CA PRO A 243 16.15 -10.17 -4.50
C PRO A 243 15.91 -11.57 -5.05
N GLN A 244 14.76 -11.77 -5.71
CA GLN A 244 14.56 -12.96 -6.53
C GLN A 244 15.35 -12.82 -7.83
N VAL A 245 16.06 -13.90 -8.20
CA VAL A 245 16.88 -13.97 -9.42
C VAL A 245 16.01 -13.91 -10.68
N ASP A 246 14.73 -14.32 -10.60
CA ASP A 246 13.74 -14.25 -11.68
C ASP A 246 12.30 -14.10 -11.12
N GLY A 247 12.06 -13.08 -10.30
CA GLY A 247 10.71 -12.85 -9.76
C GLY A 247 10.55 -11.59 -8.89
N PRO A 248 9.31 -11.31 -8.42
CA PRO A 248 9.01 -10.13 -7.64
C PRO A 248 9.66 -10.17 -6.25
N ARG A 249 10.22 -9.03 -5.82
CA ARG A 249 10.90 -8.86 -4.54
C ARG A 249 9.95 -9.12 -3.36
N VAL A 250 10.31 -10.01 -2.43
CA VAL A 250 9.51 -10.29 -1.22
C VAL A 250 9.90 -9.33 -0.09
N CYS A 251 8.93 -8.65 0.53
CA CYS A 251 9.20 -7.77 1.67
C CYS A 251 9.42 -8.58 2.98
N CYS A 252 10.47 -8.26 3.73
CA CYS A 252 10.70 -8.73 5.09
C CYS A 252 10.23 -7.72 6.14
N PRO A 253 9.74 -8.18 7.30
CA PRO A 253 9.42 -7.32 8.44
C PRO A 253 10.61 -6.46 8.89
N GLU A 254 10.34 -5.38 9.63
CA GLU A 254 11.41 -4.53 10.17
C GLU A 254 12.44 -5.35 10.97
N LYS A 255 13.73 -4.99 10.81
CA LYS A 255 14.90 -5.66 11.43
C LYS A 255 15.14 -7.10 11.00
N MET A 256 14.44 -7.57 9.97
CA MET A 256 14.75 -8.83 9.31
C MET A 256 15.43 -8.58 7.97
N PHE A 257 16.22 -9.57 7.56
CA PHE A 257 17.06 -9.54 6.38
C PHE A 257 16.71 -10.71 5.48
N PRO A 258 16.76 -10.55 4.16
CA PRO A 258 16.59 -11.66 3.25
C PRO A 258 17.73 -12.67 3.44
N GLY A 259 17.37 -13.95 3.46
CA GLY A 259 18.32 -15.04 3.35
C GLY A 259 17.66 -16.29 2.77
N LYS A 260 18.41 -17.39 2.77
CA LYS A 260 17.95 -18.67 2.23
C LYS A 260 18.08 -19.75 3.29
N ASP A 261 17.12 -20.67 3.32
CA ASP A 261 17.31 -21.92 4.06
C ASP A 261 18.32 -22.84 3.35
N LYS A 262 18.63 -23.97 4.00
CA LYS A 262 19.55 -24.99 3.46
C LYS A 262 19.08 -25.55 2.10
N ASN A 263 17.80 -25.43 1.77
CA ASN A 263 17.19 -25.90 0.51
C ASN A 263 17.15 -24.80 -0.57
N GLY A 264 17.68 -23.61 -0.28
CA GLY A 264 17.70 -22.48 -1.21
C GLY A 264 16.40 -21.68 -1.26
N THR A 265 15.44 -21.96 -0.38
CA THR A 265 14.19 -21.19 -0.32
C THR A 265 14.39 -19.86 0.37
N GLU A 266 13.82 -18.79 -0.18
CA GLU A 266 13.94 -17.44 0.38
C GLU A 266 13.08 -17.26 1.64
N LEU A 267 13.68 -16.62 2.65
CA LEU A 267 13.12 -16.39 3.97
C LEU A 267 13.58 -15.05 4.54
N CYS A 268 12.83 -14.57 5.53
CA CYS A 268 13.24 -13.45 6.35
C CYS A 268 13.99 -13.96 7.58
N CYS A 269 15.28 -13.63 7.63
CA CYS A 269 16.24 -13.99 8.66
C CYS A 269 16.42 -12.85 9.68
N PRO A 270 16.63 -13.12 10.97
CA PRO A 270 16.93 -12.09 11.96
C PRO A 270 18.32 -11.45 11.77
N GLN A 271 19.23 -12.10 11.06
CA GLN A 271 20.59 -11.63 10.80
C GLN A 271 20.95 -11.74 9.32
N LYS A 272 21.89 -10.90 8.87
CA LYS A 272 22.39 -10.90 7.49
C LYS A 272 23.32 -12.11 7.28
N GLY A 273 22.99 -12.97 6.32
CA GLY A 273 23.82 -14.12 5.95
C GLY A 273 23.13 -15.45 6.27
N THR A 274 23.18 -15.87 7.54
CA THR A 274 22.55 -17.12 8.00
C THR A 274 21.25 -16.83 8.75
N CYS A 275 20.19 -17.56 8.43
CA CYS A 275 18.91 -17.43 9.14
C CYS A 275 18.99 -17.85 10.60
N CYS A 276 19.83 -18.83 10.92
CA CYS A 276 20.02 -19.33 12.27
C CYS A 276 21.47 -19.19 12.72
N PRO A 277 21.71 -18.99 14.02
CA PRO A 277 23.04 -19.06 14.60
C PRO A 277 23.63 -20.49 14.49
N GLN A 278 24.94 -20.61 14.71
CA GLN A 278 25.63 -21.89 14.65
C GLN A 278 25.08 -22.86 15.71
N GLY A 279 24.72 -24.07 15.29
CA GLY A 279 24.09 -25.09 16.15
C GLY A 279 22.56 -25.15 16.09
N GLU A 280 21.94 -24.20 15.39
CA GLU A 280 20.50 -24.18 15.12
C GLU A 280 20.20 -24.41 13.63
N GLU A 281 18.97 -24.84 13.35
CA GLU A 281 18.48 -25.00 11.99
C GLU A 281 17.07 -24.47 11.82
N VAL A 282 16.78 -24.00 10.60
CA VAL A 282 15.44 -23.56 10.22
C VAL A 282 14.56 -24.80 10.14
N VAL A 283 13.60 -24.92 11.04
CA VAL A 283 12.71 -26.07 11.15
C VAL A 283 11.29 -25.76 10.73
N ALA A 284 10.89 -24.48 10.77
CA ALA A 284 9.61 -24.05 10.24
C ALA A 284 9.65 -22.59 9.78
N ARG A 285 8.53 -22.16 9.20
CA ARG A 285 8.22 -20.79 8.85
C ARG A 285 7.08 -20.33 9.72
N SER A 286 7.17 -19.11 10.27
CA SER A 286 5.99 -18.49 10.86
C SER A 286 4.94 -18.20 9.76
N ALA A 287 3.72 -17.86 10.16
CA ALA A 287 2.70 -17.39 9.22
C ALA A 287 3.14 -16.14 8.43
N GLU A 288 4.12 -15.38 8.96
CA GLU A 288 4.74 -14.21 8.34
C GLU A 288 6.03 -14.58 7.56
N GLY A 289 6.28 -15.88 7.36
CA GLY A 289 7.46 -16.47 6.74
C GLY A 289 8.82 -16.05 7.31
N VAL A 290 8.81 -15.71 8.60
CA VAL A 290 10.02 -15.58 9.39
C VAL A 290 10.59 -16.97 9.63
N ALA A 291 11.90 -17.13 9.44
CA ALA A 291 12.59 -18.37 9.77
C ALA A 291 12.51 -18.62 11.29
N VAL A 292 11.97 -19.77 11.69
CA VAL A 292 12.02 -20.23 13.07
C VAL A 292 13.19 -21.18 13.22
N CYS A 293 14.15 -20.77 14.04
CA CYS A 293 15.36 -21.51 14.32
C CYS A 293 15.18 -22.33 15.59
N CYS A 294 15.49 -23.62 15.52
CA CYS A 294 15.56 -24.47 16.70
C CYS A 294 16.91 -25.16 16.79
N PRO A 295 17.38 -25.46 18.02
CA PRO A 295 18.51 -26.36 18.22
C PRO A 295 18.32 -27.68 17.49
N GLN A 296 19.42 -28.27 17.04
CA GLN A 296 19.40 -29.52 16.29
C GLN A 296 18.66 -30.63 17.08
N GLY A 297 17.71 -31.30 16.42
CA GLY A 297 16.89 -32.36 17.05
C GLY A 297 15.59 -31.88 17.74
N MET A 298 15.29 -30.58 17.70
CA MET A 298 14.02 -30.02 18.15
C MET A 298 13.06 -29.73 16.97
N LYS A 299 11.76 -29.70 17.26
CA LYS A 299 10.68 -29.31 16.33
C LYS A 299 9.98 -28.05 16.83
N VAL A 300 9.52 -27.24 15.88
CA VAL A 300 8.64 -26.10 16.16
C VAL A 300 7.26 -26.64 16.54
N ILE A 301 6.64 -26.05 17.56
CA ILE A 301 5.22 -26.30 17.83
C ILE A 301 4.41 -25.49 16.83
N GLU A 302 3.54 -26.18 16.10
CA GLU A 302 2.65 -25.59 15.11
C GLU A 302 1.93 -24.34 15.66
N GLY A 303 1.99 -23.24 14.90
CA GLY A 303 1.40 -21.97 15.31
C GLY A 303 2.22 -21.13 16.30
N THR A 304 3.42 -21.58 16.71
CA THR A 304 4.29 -20.83 17.65
C THR A 304 5.71 -20.66 17.11
N THR A 305 6.52 -19.84 17.79
CA THR A 305 7.98 -19.71 17.57
C THR A 305 8.81 -20.55 18.53
N LYS A 306 8.17 -21.41 19.34
CA LYS A 306 8.83 -22.20 20.38
C LYS A 306 9.33 -23.53 19.80
N CYS A 307 10.34 -24.09 20.44
CA CYS A 307 10.97 -25.35 20.05
C CYS A 307 10.85 -26.36 21.19
N CYS A 308 10.45 -27.60 20.90
CA CYS A 308 10.53 -28.71 21.84
C CYS A 308 11.29 -29.89 21.21
N LEU A 309 11.91 -30.72 22.04
CA LEU A 309 12.44 -32.01 21.59
C LEU A 309 11.32 -32.86 20.97
N ASN A 310 11.66 -33.74 20.02
CA ASN A 310 10.70 -34.55 19.27
C ASN A 310 9.69 -35.36 20.11
N THR A 311 10.03 -35.68 21.36
CA THR A 311 9.19 -36.44 22.31
C THR A 311 8.43 -35.57 23.30
N PHE A 312 8.62 -34.25 23.22
CA PHE A 312 8.03 -33.26 24.12
C PHE A 312 7.04 -32.38 23.37
N TYR A 313 6.07 -31.85 24.11
CA TYR A 313 5.01 -30.99 23.59
C TYR A 313 4.98 -29.74 24.44
N TYR A 314 4.83 -28.57 23.81
CA TYR A 314 4.65 -27.35 24.58
C TYR A 314 3.28 -27.35 25.24
N SER A 315 3.26 -27.15 26.54
CA SER A 315 2.03 -26.96 27.29
C SER A 315 1.92 -25.50 27.69
N ASP A 316 0.86 -24.82 27.26
CA ASP A 316 0.58 -23.45 27.70
C ASP A 316 0.32 -23.37 29.22
N VAL A 317 -0.18 -24.46 29.80
CA VAL A 317 -0.47 -24.57 31.25
C VAL A 317 0.81 -24.57 32.07
N PHE A 318 1.84 -25.29 31.59
CA PHE A 318 3.16 -25.29 32.23
C PHE A 318 4.09 -24.19 31.70
N ARG A 319 3.72 -23.55 30.59
CA ARG A 319 4.56 -22.65 29.79
C ARG A 319 5.92 -23.23 29.42
N GLN A 320 6.04 -24.55 29.35
CA GLN A 320 7.27 -25.28 29.04
C GLN A 320 6.98 -26.50 28.17
N CYS A 321 8.04 -27.11 27.64
CA CYS A 321 7.95 -28.39 26.96
C CYS A 321 7.78 -29.51 28.00
N VAL A 322 6.72 -30.30 27.87
CA VAL A 322 6.42 -31.44 28.74
C VAL A 322 6.35 -32.70 27.90
N GLY A 323 7.03 -33.76 28.33
CA GLY A 323 7.18 -35.00 27.59
C GLY A 323 7.01 -36.22 28.48
N LEU A 324 6.71 -37.36 27.84
CA LEU A 324 6.79 -38.66 28.49
C LEU A 324 8.11 -39.31 28.14
N VAL A 325 8.79 -39.73 29.18
CA VAL A 325 10.08 -40.38 29.07
C VAL A 325 9.92 -41.81 29.58
N LYS A 326 10.28 -42.77 28.74
CA LYS A 326 10.28 -44.20 29.09
C LYS A 326 11.65 -44.59 29.59
N PHE A 327 11.67 -45.40 30.65
CA PHE A 327 12.87 -46.03 31.17
C PHE A 327 12.72 -47.55 31.13
N ASP A 328 13.83 -48.24 30.88
CA ASP A 328 13.87 -49.69 30.80
C ASP A 328 13.74 -50.36 32.18
N ARG A 329 13.98 -49.59 33.25
CA ARG A 329 13.83 -50.01 34.64
C ARG A 329 13.24 -48.89 35.50
N ILE A 330 12.69 -49.28 36.64
CA ILE A 330 12.25 -48.36 37.68
C ILE A 330 13.51 -47.82 38.38
N PRO A 331 13.71 -46.50 38.46
CA PRO A 331 14.83 -45.96 39.22
C PRO A 331 14.64 -46.22 40.71
N THR A 332 15.74 -46.50 41.40
CA THR A 332 15.72 -46.91 42.82
C THR A 332 16.06 -45.78 43.78
N SER A 333 16.27 -44.55 43.28
CA SER A 333 16.63 -43.39 44.09
C SER A 333 16.22 -42.09 43.42
N THR A 334 15.99 -41.04 44.20
CA THR A 334 15.68 -39.70 43.68
C THR A 334 16.86 -39.13 42.89
N LYS A 335 18.09 -39.46 43.29
CA LYS A 335 19.31 -39.11 42.54
C LYS A 335 19.32 -39.75 41.14
N GLU A 336 18.91 -41.01 41.03
CA GLU A 336 18.80 -41.68 39.73
C GLU A 336 17.74 -41.01 38.84
N VAL A 337 16.57 -40.67 39.40
CA VAL A 337 15.52 -39.93 38.66
C VAL A 337 16.03 -38.61 38.09
N LYS A 338 16.73 -37.80 38.91
CA LYS A 338 17.33 -36.53 38.45
C LYS A 338 18.34 -36.77 37.33
N GLN A 339 19.24 -37.75 37.49
CA GLN A 339 20.25 -38.06 36.48
C GLN A 339 19.63 -38.51 35.15
N LEU A 340 18.66 -39.41 35.23
CA LEU A 340 17.93 -39.95 34.08
C LEU A 340 17.18 -38.88 33.26
N CYS A 341 16.69 -37.84 33.92
CA CYS A 341 16.10 -36.67 33.25
C CYS A 341 17.19 -35.73 32.71
N ALA A 342 18.25 -35.50 33.47
CA ALA A 342 19.38 -34.66 33.08
C ALA A 342 20.12 -35.20 31.83
N ASP A 343 20.28 -36.51 31.71
CA ASP A 343 20.86 -37.18 30.53
C ASP A 343 20.07 -36.91 29.23
N ARG A 344 18.81 -36.48 29.36
CA ARG A 344 17.94 -36.06 28.27
C ARG A 344 17.75 -34.54 28.18
N ASN A 345 18.60 -33.75 28.86
CA ASN A 345 18.49 -32.30 28.98
C ASN A 345 17.12 -31.83 29.50
N SER A 346 16.60 -32.53 30.50
CA SER A 346 15.25 -32.33 31.03
C SER A 346 15.23 -32.47 32.56
N SER A 347 14.09 -32.22 33.21
CA SER A 347 13.96 -32.30 34.67
C SER A 347 12.60 -32.88 35.07
N PRO A 348 12.50 -33.67 36.16
CA PRO A 348 11.22 -34.23 36.58
C PRO A 348 10.16 -33.14 36.72
N VAL A 349 8.93 -33.40 36.26
CA VAL A 349 7.89 -32.37 36.24
C VAL A 349 7.52 -31.89 37.65
N LYS A 350 7.33 -30.57 37.78
CA LYS A 350 6.81 -29.89 38.97
C LYS A 350 5.37 -29.44 38.75
N ILE A 351 4.47 -29.69 39.71
CA ILE A 351 3.06 -29.30 39.66
C ILE A 351 2.79 -28.24 40.72
N GLU A 352 2.47 -27.02 40.30
CA GLU A 352 2.32 -25.86 41.17
C GLU A 352 0.85 -25.46 41.40
N ASN A 353 -0.08 -25.99 40.59
CA ASN A 353 -1.51 -25.65 40.66
C ASN A 353 -2.44 -26.76 40.09
N GLU A 354 -3.74 -26.57 40.30
CA GLU A 354 -4.80 -27.50 39.88
C GLU A 354 -4.90 -27.67 38.35
N ASP A 355 -4.65 -26.61 37.57
CA ASP A 355 -4.68 -26.68 36.11
C ASP A 355 -3.57 -27.60 35.56
N GLN A 356 -2.36 -27.48 36.11
CA GLN A 356 -1.23 -28.35 35.78
C GLN A 356 -1.53 -29.81 36.14
N ASN A 357 -2.11 -30.06 37.32
CA ASN A 357 -2.55 -31.39 37.72
C ASN A 357 -3.62 -31.95 36.78
N THR A 358 -4.61 -31.13 36.41
CA THR A 358 -5.69 -31.50 35.48
C THR A 358 -5.15 -31.82 34.09
N TYR A 359 -4.18 -31.05 33.59
CA TYR A 359 -3.50 -31.34 32.32
C TYR A 359 -2.81 -32.72 32.35
N LEU A 360 -2.18 -33.09 33.46
CA LEU A 360 -1.50 -34.37 33.62
C LEU A 360 -2.44 -35.55 33.95
N ARG A 361 -3.72 -35.33 34.24
CA ARG A 361 -4.72 -36.41 34.42
C ARG A 361 -5.15 -37.08 33.11
N GLY A 362 -4.79 -36.52 31.96
CA GLY A 362 -5.14 -37.09 30.67
C GLY A 362 -4.58 -38.50 30.45
N GLU A 363 -5.24 -39.30 29.59
CA GLU A 363 -4.85 -40.70 29.30
C GLU A 363 -3.37 -40.88 28.95
N LYS A 364 -2.79 -39.85 28.33
CA LYS A 364 -1.39 -39.81 27.93
C LYS A 364 -0.44 -40.03 29.11
N PHE A 365 -0.66 -39.35 30.24
CA PHE A 365 0.25 -39.33 31.38
C PHE A 365 -0.21 -40.25 32.52
N ARG A 366 -1.16 -41.15 32.25
CA ARG A 366 -1.67 -42.09 33.25
C ARG A 366 -0.51 -42.94 33.80
N ASN A 367 -0.45 -43.02 35.13
CA ASN A 367 0.58 -43.76 35.89
C ASN A 367 2.02 -43.26 35.65
N ALA A 368 2.18 -42.04 35.14
CA ALA A 368 3.50 -41.46 34.96
C ALA A 368 4.02 -40.87 36.28
N LEU A 369 5.31 -41.04 36.50
CA LEU A 369 6.02 -40.53 37.64
C LEU A 369 6.33 -39.03 37.47
N ILE A 370 6.15 -38.24 38.54
CA ILE A 370 6.46 -36.81 38.64
C ILE A 370 7.65 -36.54 39.57
N GLY A 371 8.06 -35.28 39.71
CA GLY A 371 9.22 -34.88 40.49
C GLY A 371 9.00 -34.65 41.99
N LEU A 372 7.93 -35.15 42.62
CA LEU A 372 7.65 -34.93 44.05
C LEU A 372 8.10 -36.16 44.86
N ALA A 373 9.11 -35.99 45.72
CA ALA A 373 9.68 -37.09 46.51
C ALA A 373 10.31 -36.57 47.82
N ILE A 374 10.61 -37.48 48.75
CA ILE A 374 11.51 -37.21 49.87
C ILE A 374 12.94 -37.50 49.40
N PRO A 375 13.90 -36.56 49.53
CA PRO A 375 15.29 -36.79 49.13
C PRO A 375 15.92 -38.02 49.79
N ASP A 376 16.84 -38.70 49.08
CA ASP A 376 17.47 -39.95 49.55
C ASP A 376 18.22 -39.83 50.89
N ASP A 377 18.59 -38.61 51.28
CA ASP A 377 19.32 -38.29 52.51
C ASP A 377 18.42 -37.86 53.68
N GLN A 378 17.09 -37.97 53.53
CA GLN A 378 16.12 -37.57 54.53
C GLN A 378 15.27 -38.76 54.98
N GLU A 379 15.00 -38.82 56.28
CA GLU A 379 14.04 -39.80 56.83
C GLU A 379 12.63 -39.46 56.37
N TRP A 380 11.78 -40.48 56.27
CA TRP A 380 10.39 -40.29 55.90
C TRP A 380 9.68 -39.38 56.91
N ALA A 381 8.98 -38.37 56.39
CA ALA A 381 8.11 -37.49 57.14
C ALA A 381 6.95 -37.05 56.24
N GLU A 382 5.75 -36.93 56.82
CA GLU A 382 4.54 -36.50 56.10
C GLU A 382 4.73 -35.15 55.38
N ASP A 383 5.53 -34.24 55.96
CA ASP A 383 5.86 -32.92 55.42
C ASP A 383 7.26 -32.84 54.75
N GLY A 384 7.91 -33.99 54.53
CA GLY A 384 9.25 -34.11 53.97
C GLY A 384 9.34 -33.96 52.45
N PHE A 385 8.21 -34.07 51.73
CA PHE A 385 8.16 -34.03 50.28
C PHE A 385 8.65 -32.70 49.69
N GLN A 386 9.51 -32.80 48.68
CA GLN A 386 10.11 -31.67 47.96
C GLN A 386 10.13 -31.95 46.46
N TRP A 387 10.11 -30.87 45.67
CA TRP A 387 10.28 -30.97 44.22
C TRP A 387 11.74 -31.24 43.88
N LEU A 388 12.01 -32.33 43.16
CA LEU A 388 13.37 -32.76 42.79
C LEU A 388 14.11 -31.73 41.91
N VAL A 389 13.38 -30.87 41.19
CA VAL A 389 13.95 -29.85 40.31
C VAL A 389 14.63 -28.71 41.07
N ASP A 390 14.07 -28.25 42.20
CA ASP A 390 14.52 -27.04 42.90
C ASP A 390 14.59 -27.17 44.43
N GLY A 391 14.17 -28.30 45.00
CA GLY A 391 14.12 -28.54 46.44
C GLY A 391 12.98 -27.79 47.16
N SER A 392 12.08 -27.14 46.43
CA SER A 392 10.98 -26.39 47.04
C SER A 392 9.92 -27.32 47.64
N LYS A 393 9.28 -26.88 48.73
CA LYS A 393 8.10 -27.56 49.29
C LYS A 393 6.89 -27.38 48.35
N PRO A 394 6.00 -28.38 48.25
CA PRO A 394 4.81 -28.27 47.40
C PRO A 394 3.83 -27.22 47.95
N THR A 395 3.39 -26.30 47.09
CA THR A 395 2.29 -25.36 47.37
C THR A 395 0.93 -25.93 46.99
N PHE A 396 0.93 -26.98 46.17
CA PHE A 396 -0.23 -27.71 45.72
C PHE A 396 0.05 -29.21 45.86
N THR A 397 -0.90 -29.94 46.41
CA THR A 397 -0.88 -31.40 46.47
C THR A 397 -2.27 -31.93 46.10
N ASN A 398 -2.30 -33.11 45.49
CA ASN A 398 -3.54 -33.80 45.15
C ASN A 398 -3.38 -35.27 45.57
N TRP A 399 -3.27 -35.48 46.87
CA TRP A 399 -3.19 -36.81 47.46
C TRP A 399 -4.52 -37.55 47.30
N ASP A 400 -4.46 -38.85 47.01
CA ASP A 400 -5.63 -39.72 47.15
C ASP A 400 -6.04 -39.80 48.62
N PRO A 401 -7.29 -40.19 48.95
CA PRO A 401 -7.69 -40.42 50.32
C PRO A 401 -6.69 -41.33 51.05
N GLU A 402 -6.33 -40.96 52.29
CA GLU A 402 -5.36 -41.65 53.14
C GLU A 402 -3.88 -41.47 52.75
N GLN A 403 -3.56 -40.76 51.66
CA GLN A 403 -2.20 -40.42 51.27
C GLN A 403 -1.73 -39.05 51.86
N PRO A 404 -0.41 -38.84 52.08
CA PRO A 404 0.69 -39.76 51.83
C PRO A 404 0.85 -40.77 52.99
N ASN A 405 0.56 -42.04 52.73
CA ASN A 405 0.88 -43.14 53.63
C ASN A 405 1.82 -44.07 52.88
N ASN A 406 2.92 -44.46 53.49
CA ASN A 406 3.89 -45.37 52.91
C ASN A 406 3.47 -46.84 53.06
N GLY A 407 2.17 -47.14 52.94
CA GLY A 407 1.59 -48.49 52.92
C GLY A 407 2.26 -49.49 53.87
N ASP A 408 1.83 -49.55 55.14
CA ASP A 408 2.08 -50.65 56.09
C ASP A 408 3.54 -51.17 56.23
N GLY A 409 4.54 -50.38 55.83
CA GLY A 409 5.95 -50.72 55.96
C GLY A 409 6.45 -51.78 54.97
N MET A 410 5.76 -51.99 53.84
CA MET A 410 6.23 -52.91 52.81
C MET A 410 7.25 -52.23 51.87
N SER A 411 8.50 -52.24 52.33
CA SER A 411 9.76 -51.92 51.63
C SER A 411 10.02 -50.44 51.30
N ASP A 412 10.94 -49.91 52.09
CA ASP A 412 11.52 -48.55 52.13
C ASP A 412 12.24 -48.06 50.86
N GLU A 413 12.05 -48.67 49.69
CA GLU A 413 12.87 -48.34 48.51
C GLU A 413 12.09 -47.85 47.28
N ILE A 414 10.76 -48.03 47.17
CA ILE A 414 10.05 -47.67 45.93
C ILE A 414 8.75 -46.86 46.12
N GLU A 415 8.05 -46.94 47.25
CA GLU A 415 6.82 -46.14 47.45
C GLU A 415 7.07 -44.69 47.92
N SER A 416 8.25 -44.41 48.47
CA SER A 416 8.72 -43.04 48.79
C SER A 416 8.87 -42.16 47.54
N LEU A 417 8.94 -42.77 46.36
CA LEU A 417 9.57 -42.12 45.24
C LEU A 417 8.65 -41.20 44.46
N VAL A 418 7.34 -41.42 44.35
CA VAL A 418 6.53 -40.57 43.47
C VAL A 418 5.02 -40.63 43.71
N ALA A 419 4.40 -39.48 43.94
CA ALA A 419 2.94 -39.32 43.87
C ALA A 419 2.46 -39.56 42.43
N SER A 420 1.81 -40.70 42.15
CA SER A 420 1.05 -40.84 40.91
C SER A 420 -0.19 -39.96 40.99
N VAL A 421 -0.58 -39.34 39.88
CA VAL A 421 -1.77 -38.47 39.83
C VAL A 421 -3.09 -39.24 40.06
N THR A 422 -3.03 -40.57 40.16
CA THR A 422 -4.10 -41.46 40.61
C THR A 422 -3.49 -42.83 40.87
N THR A 423 -3.57 -43.36 42.10
CA THR A 423 -3.29 -44.76 42.51
C THR A 423 -1.84 -45.28 42.44
N CYS A 424 -1.31 -45.73 43.57
CA CYS A 424 -0.19 -46.67 43.67
C CYS A 424 -0.70 -48.11 43.43
N TYR A 425 -0.46 -48.67 42.25
CA TYR A 425 -0.55 -50.12 42.02
C TYR A 425 0.73 -50.60 41.33
N LEU A 426 1.58 -51.30 42.08
CA LEU A 426 2.73 -52.04 41.58
C LEU A 426 2.25 -53.34 40.93
N CYS A 427 2.30 -53.41 39.59
CA CYS A 427 2.34 -54.66 38.84
C CYS A 427 3.22 -54.49 37.59
N ASN A 428 4.48 -54.92 37.70
CA ASN A 428 5.39 -55.37 36.65
C ASN A 428 5.15 -54.87 35.20
N CYS A 429 5.08 -53.55 34.99
CA CYS A 429 4.90 -52.92 33.69
C CYS A 429 5.84 -51.73 33.54
N SER A 430 6.29 -51.46 32.31
CA SER A 430 7.21 -50.36 31.97
C SER A 430 6.73 -49.03 32.55
N VAL A 431 7.56 -48.39 33.37
CA VAL A 431 7.22 -47.15 34.05
C VAL A 431 7.56 -45.94 33.17
N HIS A 432 6.64 -44.99 33.12
CA HIS A 432 6.78 -43.75 32.35
C HIS A 432 6.99 -42.58 33.32
N PHE A 433 7.74 -41.56 32.92
CA PHE A 433 7.92 -40.34 33.70
C PHE A 433 7.45 -39.14 32.90
N VAL A 434 6.87 -38.16 33.59
CA VAL A 434 6.62 -36.84 33.04
C VAL A 434 7.82 -35.95 33.34
N VAL A 435 8.39 -35.40 32.29
CA VAL A 435 9.62 -34.62 32.33
C VAL A 435 9.44 -33.33 31.53
#